data_AF-A0A6A0AZY7-F1
#
_entry.id   AF-A0A6A0AZY7-F1
#
_cell.length_a   1.000
_cell.length_b   1.000
_cell.length_c   1.000
_cell.angle_alpha   90.00
_cell.angle_beta   90.00
_cell.angle_gamma   90.00
#
_symmetry.space_group_name_H-M   'P 1'
#
loop_
_entity.id
_entity.type
_entity.pdbx_description
1 polymer ?
#
loop_
_entity_poly.entity_id
_entity_poly.type
_entity_poly.pdbx_seq_one_letter_code
_entity_poly.pdbx_strand_id
1 'polypeptide(L)'
;MGTVVSRRSACGRALFAAVVGSLFLAAAACAGGGGGDGTPTDYGVVGGTQLCGGDAVSADASKALKVITGASRFEASAERYTVAKSASDLIEAYPVPTLTQDVCRVYNPLGTPDFELRITWNLEDRAPTAASAPNFTELDMGERAVAAEDKAYVFFGCKSVKLGNSRSAAHIVVGVERWGMPKPPEGDPEALKDAYATVAHSVSLAMARELRCEDSGGLPARPVLDPA
;
A
#
# COMPACT_ATOMS: atom_id res chain seq x y z
N MET A 1 21.63 -2.87 -12.67
CA MET A 1 21.50 -2.22 -13.99
C MET A 1 20.15 -1.50 -14.01
N GLY A 2 20.15 -0.21 -13.69
CA GLY A 2 18.92 0.58 -13.61
C GLY A 2 18.60 1.19 -14.98
N THR A 3 17.42 0.89 -15.51
CA THR A 3 16.86 1.59 -16.66
C THR A 3 16.24 2.90 -16.19
N VAL A 4 17.01 3.98 -16.33
CA VAL A 4 16.52 5.35 -16.27
C VAL A 4 15.70 5.60 -17.54
N VAL A 5 14.38 5.72 -17.42
CA VAL A 5 13.52 6.16 -18.52
C VAL A 5 13.62 7.67 -18.62
N SER A 6 14.60 8.14 -19.40
CA SER A 6 14.69 9.52 -19.87
C SER A 6 13.66 9.72 -21.01
N ARG A 7 12.69 10.62 -20.81
CA ARG A 7 11.79 11.05 -21.90
C ARG A 7 12.55 11.94 -22.86
N ARG A 8 13.11 11.36 -23.93
CA ARG A 8 13.54 12.09 -25.12
C ARG A 8 12.32 12.41 -25.97
N SER A 9 12.05 13.70 -26.15
CA SER A 9 11.09 14.21 -27.14
C SER A 9 11.63 13.94 -28.56
N ALA A 10 10.97 13.05 -29.30
CA ALA A 10 11.20 12.88 -30.73
C ALA A 10 10.02 13.50 -31.49
N CYS A 11 10.25 14.71 -32.01
CA CYS A 11 9.34 15.40 -32.91
C CYS A 11 9.64 14.93 -34.35
N GLY A 12 8.85 13.97 -34.85
CA GLY A 12 8.93 13.49 -36.23
C GLY A 12 8.03 14.30 -37.16
N ARG A 13 8.66 15.09 -38.05
CA ARG A 13 8.02 15.95 -39.08
C ARG A 13 7.25 15.11 -40.11
N ALA A 14 5.99 15.47 -40.37
CA ALA A 14 5.30 15.14 -41.61
C ALA A 14 5.23 16.39 -42.50
N LEU A 15 5.89 16.33 -43.66
CA LEU A 15 5.74 17.27 -44.76
C LEU A 15 4.43 16.94 -45.50
N PHE A 16 3.51 17.89 -45.60
CA PHE A 16 2.42 17.85 -46.59
C PHE A 16 2.59 18.99 -47.59
N ALA A 17 2.65 18.60 -48.87
CA ALA A 17 2.65 19.48 -50.01
C ALA A 17 1.29 20.17 -50.18
N ALA A 18 1.36 21.41 -50.65
CA ALA A 18 0.26 22.35 -50.78
C ALA A 18 -0.70 22.01 -51.94
N VAL A 19 -2.00 22.24 -51.73
CA VAL A 19 -2.92 22.67 -52.79
C VAL A 19 -3.73 23.86 -52.27
N VAL A 20 -3.81 24.87 -53.14
CA VAL A 20 -4.23 26.25 -52.95
C VAL A 20 -5.77 26.37 -52.88
N GLY A 21 -6.27 27.24 -51.99
CA GLY A 21 -7.71 27.53 -51.89
C GLY A 21 -8.05 28.65 -50.89
N SER A 22 -7.72 29.89 -51.27
CA SER A 22 -8.22 31.22 -50.85
C SER A 22 -9.15 31.46 -49.64
N LEU A 23 -8.70 32.45 -48.85
CA LEU A 23 -9.41 33.52 -48.12
C LEU A 23 -10.37 33.17 -46.97
N PHE A 24 -9.90 33.41 -45.72
CA PHE A 24 -10.62 34.22 -44.72
C PHE A 24 -9.61 34.92 -43.78
N LEU A 25 -9.80 36.22 -43.58
CA LEU A 25 -9.09 37.05 -42.61
C LEU A 25 -9.51 36.67 -41.18
N ALA A 26 -8.56 36.29 -40.34
CA ALA A 26 -8.67 36.43 -38.89
C ALA A 26 -7.27 36.62 -38.29
N ALA A 27 -7.07 37.71 -37.57
CA ALA A 27 -5.86 37.98 -36.82
C ALA A 27 -5.71 36.95 -35.69
N ALA A 28 -4.81 35.99 -35.85
CA ALA A 28 -4.41 35.11 -34.76
C ALA A 28 -3.27 35.80 -33.98
N ALA A 29 -3.64 36.40 -32.86
CA ALA A 29 -2.69 36.74 -31.80
C ALA A 29 -2.06 35.43 -31.29
N CYS A 30 -0.74 35.32 -31.39
CA CYS A 30 0.03 34.26 -30.74
C CYS A 30 0.01 34.48 -29.22
N ALA A 31 -0.98 33.89 -28.54
CA ALA A 31 -0.83 33.44 -27.16
C ALA A 31 -0.48 31.94 -27.25
N GLY A 32 0.66 31.43 -26.80
CA GLY A 32 1.38 31.81 -25.59
C GLY A 32 1.01 30.83 -24.48
N GLY A 33 1.77 29.73 -24.40
CA GLY A 33 2.03 28.99 -23.15
C GLY A 33 0.93 28.08 -22.60
N GLY A 34 1.36 26.90 -22.15
CA GLY A 34 0.52 26.04 -21.32
C GLY A 34 0.91 24.58 -21.41
N GLY A 35 2.17 24.25 -21.13
CA GLY A 35 2.53 22.88 -20.75
C GLY A 35 1.82 22.56 -19.44
N GLY A 36 0.66 21.92 -19.54
CA GLY A 36 -0.07 21.44 -18.39
C GLY A 36 0.63 20.20 -17.86
N ASP A 37 1.50 20.37 -16.87
CA ASP A 37 1.69 19.36 -15.83
C ASP A 37 0.38 19.30 -15.03
N GLY A 38 -0.63 18.68 -15.63
CA GLY A 38 -1.95 18.53 -15.05
C GLY A 38 -1.94 17.39 -14.05
N THR A 39 -2.20 17.71 -12.78
CA THR A 39 -2.58 16.72 -11.77
C THR A 39 -3.66 15.80 -12.35
N PRO A 40 -3.56 14.46 -12.17
CA PRO A 40 -4.57 13.54 -12.66
C PRO A 40 -5.99 13.97 -12.24
N THR A 41 -6.96 13.83 -13.13
CA THR A 41 -8.35 14.28 -12.89
C THR A 41 -9.05 13.56 -11.74
N ASP A 42 -8.50 12.43 -11.29
CA ASP A 42 -8.93 11.59 -10.18
C ASP A 42 -8.11 11.81 -8.89
N TYR A 43 -7.20 12.78 -8.88
CA TYR A 43 -6.42 13.11 -7.69
C TYR A 43 -7.32 13.63 -6.57
N GLY A 44 -7.36 12.89 -5.47
CA GLY A 44 -8.05 13.26 -4.25
C GLY A 44 -7.11 13.24 -3.06
N VAL A 45 -7.41 14.06 -2.05
CA VAL A 45 -6.70 14.05 -0.76
C VAL A 45 -7.68 13.69 0.34
N VAL A 46 -7.40 12.60 1.06
CA VAL A 46 -8.31 12.00 2.03
C VAL A 46 -7.67 11.90 3.42
N GLY A 47 -8.48 11.65 4.44
CA GLY A 47 -7.98 11.27 5.77
C GLY A 47 -7.51 9.81 5.79
N GLY A 48 -6.67 9.45 6.75
CA GLY A 48 -6.08 8.10 6.80
C GLY A 48 -7.11 6.98 6.86
N THR A 49 -8.24 7.17 7.55
CA THR A 49 -9.31 6.16 7.62
C THR A 49 -9.98 5.86 6.28
N GLN A 50 -9.88 6.78 5.31
CA GLN A 50 -10.47 6.61 3.98
C GLN A 50 -9.54 5.87 3.01
N LEU A 51 -8.30 5.57 3.43
CA LEU A 51 -7.34 4.84 2.61
C LEU A 51 -7.74 3.38 2.41
N CYS A 52 -7.17 2.78 1.37
CA CYS A 52 -7.20 1.34 1.12
C CYS A 52 -8.61 0.75 1.00
N GLY A 53 -9.58 1.54 0.54
CA GLY A 53 -10.98 1.13 0.34
C GLY A 53 -11.97 1.63 1.39
N GLY A 54 -11.57 2.49 2.33
CA GLY A 54 -12.49 3.28 3.15
C GLY A 54 -12.74 2.78 4.58
N ASP A 55 -12.41 1.52 4.90
CA ASP A 55 -12.62 0.93 6.23
C ASP A 55 -11.44 0.05 6.72
N ALA A 56 -10.40 -0.10 5.90
CA ALA A 56 -9.24 -0.93 6.21
C ALA A 56 -8.31 -0.32 7.26
N VAL A 57 -8.23 1.01 7.26
CA VAL A 57 -7.40 1.78 8.18
C VAL A 57 -8.28 2.27 9.34
N SER A 58 -8.09 1.68 10.51
CA SER A 58 -8.78 2.10 11.73
C SER A 58 -8.37 3.52 12.14
N ALA A 59 -9.12 4.11 13.08
CA ALA A 59 -8.79 5.43 13.61
C ALA A 59 -7.40 5.48 14.26
N ASP A 60 -6.99 4.40 14.95
CA ASP A 60 -5.67 4.32 15.57
C ASP A 60 -4.57 4.07 14.52
N ALA A 61 -4.84 3.26 13.51
CA ALA A 61 -3.94 3.13 12.36
C ALA A 61 -3.78 4.46 11.60
N SER A 62 -4.83 5.27 11.48
CA SER A 62 -4.73 6.61 10.90
C SER A 62 -3.85 7.55 11.73
N LYS A 63 -3.83 7.42 13.06
CA LYS A 63 -2.91 8.18 13.92
C LYS A 63 -1.48 7.66 13.79
N ALA A 64 -1.32 6.34 13.72
CA ALA A 64 -0.03 5.69 13.50
C ALA A 64 0.59 6.10 12.15
N LEU A 65 -0.21 6.21 11.08
CA LEU A 65 0.25 6.74 9.80
C LEU A 65 0.83 8.15 9.93
N LYS A 66 0.28 9.00 10.81
CA LYS A 66 0.85 10.33 11.08
C LYS A 66 2.20 10.26 11.79
N VAL A 67 2.40 9.29 12.68
CA VAL A 67 3.72 9.05 13.31
C VAL A 67 4.74 8.62 12.27
N ILE A 68 4.35 7.70 11.37
CA ILE A 68 5.25 7.16 10.33
C ILE A 68 5.60 8.21 9.25
N THR A 69 4.60 8.94 8.77
CA THR A 69 4.72 9.81 7.58
C THR A 69 4.92 11.29 7.90
N GLY A 70 4.61 11.71 9.13
CA GLY A 70 4.46 13.12 9.51
C GLY A 70 3.18 13.79 8.96
N ALA A 71 2.39 13.11 8.14
CA ALA A 71 1.21 13.64 7.47
C ALA A 71 -0.10 13.16 8.12
N SER A 72 -1.15 13.98 8.02
CA SER A 72 -2.51 13.62 8.50
C SER A 72 -3.51 13.40 7.37
N ARG A 73 -3.10 13.72 6.15
CA ARG A 73 -3.87 13.56 4.93
C ARG A 73 -2.97 12.93 3.87
N PHE A 74 -3.58 12.16 2.99
CA PHE A 74 -2.89 11.30 2.03
C PHE A 74 -3.56 11.39 0.68
N GLU A 75 -2.84 11.01 -0.38
CA GLU A 75 -3.48 10.77 -1.67
C GLU A 75 -4.51 9.66 -1.55
N ALA A 76 -5.64 9.81 -2.22
CA ALA A 76 -6.68 8.79 -2.27
C ALA A 76 -6.12 7.51 -2.92
N SER A 77 -6.37 6.36 -2.29
CA SER A 77 -5.94 5.08 -2.85
C SER A 77 -6.67 4.81 -4.17
N ALA A 78 -5.93 4.40 -5.19
CA ALA A 78 -6.53 3.94 -6.45
C ALA A 78 -7.42 2.71 -6.21
N GLU A 79 -8.42 2.49 -7.06
CA GLU A 79 -9.39 1.38 -6.93
C GLU A 79 -8.74 -0.01 -6.84
N ARG A 80 -7.58 -0.18 -7.49
CA ARG A 80 -6.79 -1.42 -7.44
C ARG A 80 -6.04 -1.66 -6.12
N TYR A 81 -5.90 -0.63 -5.29
CA TYR A 81 -5.15 -0.64 -4.03
C TYR A 81 -6.11 -0.61 -2.85
N THR A 82 -6.93 -1.65 -2.75
CA THR A 82 -7.93 -1.81 -1.69
C THR A 82 -7.86 -3.20 -1.09
N VAL A 83 -8.19 -3.33 0.19
CA VAL A 83 -8.19 -4.63 0.88
C VAL A 83 -9.16 -5.61 0.21
N ALA A 84 -10.33 -5.15 -0.23
CA ALA A 84 -11.32 -5.99 -0.91
C ALA A 84 -10.79 -6.56 -2.24
N LYS A 85 -10.07 -5.74 -3.02
CA LYS A 85 -9.44 -6.22 -4.27
C LYS A 85 -8.35 -7.24 -3.96
N SER A 86 -7.49 -6.95 -2.99
CA SER A 86 -6.42 -7.87 -2.58
C SER A 86 -6.94 -9.18 -2.00
N ALA A 87 -8.04 -9.16 -1.24
CA ALA A 87 -8.70 -10.38 -0.76
C ALA A 87 -9.22 -11.23 -1.93
N SER A 88 -9.73 -10.59 -2.98
CA SER A 88 -10.15 -11.29 -4.21
C SER A 88 -8.96 -11.91 -4.94
N ASP A 89 -7.87 -11.16 -5.10
CA ASP A 89 -6.62 -11.66 -5.73
C ASP A 89 -6.01 -12.83 -4.94
N LEU A 90 -6.09 -12.77 -3.61
CA LEU A 90 -5.64 -13.84 -2.73
C LEU A 90 -6.47 -15.12 -2.91
N ILE A 91 -7.80 -15.00 -3.02
CA ILE A 91 -8.68 -16.15 -3.30
C ILE A 91 -8.33 -16.79 -4.66
N GLU A 92 -8.05 -15.96 -5.68
CA GLU A 92 -7.66 -16.46 -7.01
C GLU A 92 -6.29 -17.15 -7.01
N ALA A 93 -5.36 -16.71 -6.17
CA ALA A 93 -4.01 -17.28 -6.07
C ALA A 93 -3.92 -18.55 -5.20
N TYR A 94 -4.83 -18.71 -4.23
CA TYR A 94 -4.83 -19.84 -3.30
C TYR A 94 -5.05 -21.19 -4.03
N PRO A 95 -4.32 -22.29 -3.68
CA PRO A 95 -3.45 -22.48 -2.51
C PRO A 95 -1.96 -22.24 -2.77
N VAL A 96 -1.58 -21.64 -3.89
CA VAL A 96 -0.16 -21.53 -4.28
C VAL A 96 0.48 -20.36 -3.53
N PRO A 97 1.69 -20.53 -2.94
CA PRO A 97 2.44 -19.42 -2.38
C PRO A 97 2.66 -18.31 -3.39
N THR A 98 2.65 -17.08 -2.93
CA THR A 98 2.78 -15.91 -3.81
C THR A 98 4.05 -15.12 -3.49
N LEU A 99 4.55 -14.41 -4.50
CA LEU A 99 5.44 -13.29 -4.23
C LEU A 99 4.66 -12.14 -3.59
N THR A 100 5.37 -11.24 -2.92
CA THR A 100 4.80 -10.01 -2.32
C THR A 100 3.98 -9.20 -3.33
N GLN A 101 2.70 -9.01 -3.03
CA GLN A 101 1.78 -8.16 -3.78
C GLN A 101 1.40 -6.94 -2.95
N ASP A 102 0.98 -5.85 -3.60
CA ASP A 102 0.48 -4.68 -2.86
C ASP A 102 -0.97 -4.89 -2.43
N VAL A 103 -1.24 -4.61 -1.16
CA VAL A 103 -2.60 -4.31 -0.67
C VAL A 103 -2.95 -2.87 -0.98
N CYS A 104 -2.05 -1.97 -0.55
CA CYS A 104 -2.29 -0.55 -0.58
C CYS A 104 -0.96 0.19 -0.65
N ARG A 105 -1.00 1.38 -1.25
CA ARG A 105 0.13 2.30 -1.26
C ARG A 105 -0.33 3.62 -0.68
N VAL A 106 0.40 4.11 0.32
CA VAL A 106 0.10 5.36 1.01
C VAL A 106 1.12 6.40 0.57
N TYR A 107 0.62 7.46 -0.04
CA TYR A 107 1.41 8.58 -0.51
C TYR A 107 1.07 9.84 0.27
N ASN A 108 2.09 10.61 0.59
CA ASN A 108 1.88 11.99 0.99
C ASN A 108 1.34 12.82 -0.20
N PRO A 109 0.49 13.85 0.04
CA PRO A 109 -0.07 14.64 -1.04
C PRO A 109 0.99 15.36 -1.90
N LEU A 110 0.70 15.55 -3.18
CA LEU A 110 1.50 16.40 -4.07
C LEU A 110 1.80 17.77 -3.44
N GLY A 111 3.04 18.23 -3.61
CA GLY A 111 3.54 19.47 -3.00
C GLY A 111 4.05 19.32 -1.57
N THR A 112 4.07 18.10 -1.03
CA THR A 112 4.72 17.75 0.25
C THR A 112 5.93 16.84 0.01
N PRO A 113 6.83 16.63 1.01
CA PRO A 113 7.96 15.73 0.84
C PRO A 113 7.52 14.32 0.46
N ASP A 114 8.20 13.77 -0.55
CA ASP A 114 7.88 12.44 -1.10
C ASP A 114 8.00 11.36 -0.02
N PHE A 115 6.95 10.56 0.08
CA PHE A 115 6.84 9.48 1.03
C PHE A 115 5.93 8.40 0.46
N GLU A 116 6.44 7.19 0.36
CA GLU A 116 5.67 6.00 0.00
C GLU A 116 5.78 4.97 1.12
N LEU A 117 4.63 4.62 1.70
CA LEU A 117 4.47 3.45 2.55
C LEU A 117 3.80 2.35 1.74
N ARG A 118 4.40 1.17 1.69
CA ARG A 118 3.78 0.02 1.02
C ARG A 118 3.18 -0.91 2.05
N ILE A 119 1.92 -1.26 1.81
CA ILE A 119 1.20 -2.28 2.57
C ILE A 119 1.03 -3.45 1.61
N THR A 120 1.51 -4.62 2.00
CA THR A 120 1.67 -5.77 1.11
C THR A 120 0.99 -7.01 1.68
N TRP A 121 0.77 -8.00 0.81
CA TRP A 121 0.35 -9.34 1.22
C TRP A 121 1.11 -10.43 0.46
N ASN A 122 1.20 -11.61 1.08
CA ASN A 122 1.63 -12.85 0.44
C ASN A 122 0.97 -14.07 1.09
N LEU A 123 0.83 -15.14 0.29
CA LEU A 123 0.49 -16.48 0.76
C LEU A 123 1.77 -17.27 1.01
N GLU A 124 1.84 -17.90 2.18
CA GLU A 124 2.90 -18.79 2.58
C GLU A 124 2.41 -20.24 2.67
N ASP A 125 3.33 -21.19 2.48
CA ASP A 125 3.01 -22.62 2.62
C ASP A 125 2.63 -23.02 4.05
N ARG A 126 3.17 -22.30 5.05
CA ARG A 126 3.05 -22.64 6.46
C ARG A 126 3.25 -21.43 7.37
N ALA A 127 2.76 -21.56 8.60
CA ALA A 127 3.07 -20.64 9.69
C ALA A 127 4.60 -20.51 9.91
N PRO A 128 5.08 -19.33 10.36
CA PRO A 128 6.50 -19.11 10.59
C PRO A 128 7.05 -19.95 11.75
N THR A 129 8.12 -20.71 11.51
CA THR A 129 8.77 -21.57 12.51
C THR A 129 10.19 -21.14 12.90
N ALA A 130 10.89 -20.41 12.03
CA ALA A 130 12.23 -19.90 12.31
C ALA A 130 12.17 -18.80 13.37
N ALA A 131 13.28 -18.53 14.07
CA ALA A 131 13.38 -17.37 14.94
C ALA A 131 13.29 -16.07 14.12
N SER A 132 12.71 -15.03 14.69
CA SER A 132 12.67 -13.72 14.04
C SER A 132 14.07 -13.10 13.98
N ALA A 133 14.32 -12.26 12.97
CA ALA A 133 15.59 -11.55 12.87
C ALA A 133 15.76 -10.60 14.09
N PRO A 134 17.00 -10.38 14.58
CA PRO A 134 17.25 -9.74 15.87
C PRO A 134 16.82 -8.27 15.96
N ASN A 135 16.57 -7.61 14.83
CA ASN A 135 16.06 -6.25 14.78
C ASN A 135 14.54 -6.16 15.00
N PHE A 136 13.85 -7.29 15.04
CA PHE A 136 12.42 -7.34 15.30
C PHE A 136 12.13 -7.56 16.77
N THR A 137 11.08 -6.90 17.23
CA THR A 137 10.35 -7.30 18.43
C THR A 137 9.18 -8.17 18.02
N GLU A 138 9.06 -9.34 18.62
CA GLU A 138 7.91 -10.22 18.43
C GLU A 138 6.72 -9.71 19.25
N LEU A 139 5.52 -9.79 18.67
CA LEU A 139 4.26 -9.30 19.22
C LEU A 139 3.21 -10.42 19.14
N ASP A 140 2.42 -10.55 20.20
CA ASP A 140 1.47 -11.65 20.40
C ASP A 140 0.13 -11.39 19.65
N MET A 141 0.17 -11.47 18.32
CA MET A 141 -1.01 -11.35 17.46
C MET A 141 -0.94 -12.26 16.22
N GLY A 142 -2.02 -12.99 15.96
CA GLY A 142 -2.07 -13.97 14.86
C GLY A 142 -1.24 -15.23 15.16
N GLU A 143 -0.64 -15.80 14.11
CA GLU A 143 0.34 -16.89 14.24
C GLU A 143 1.71 -16.36 14.69
N ARG A 144 2.01 -15.12 14.30
CA ARG A 144 3.14 -14.32 14.75
C ARG A 144 2.94 -12.88 14.26
N ALA A 145 3.42 -11.91 15.01
CA ALA A 145 3.75 -10.63 14.41
C ALA A 145 5.11 -10.12 14.88
N VAL A 146 5.70 -9.27 14.05
CA VAL A 146 7.00 -8.68 14.30
C VAL A 146 6.98 -7.22 13.89
N ALA A 147 7.68 -6.38 14.64
CA ALA A 147 7.81 -4.97 14.35
C ALA A 147 9.23 -4.45 14.59
N ALA A 148 9.65 -3.55 13.72
CA ALA A 148 10.89 -2.79 13.77
C ALA A 148 10.58 -1.32 13.44
N GLU A 149 11.60 -0.46 13.51
CA GLU A 149 11.44 0.99 13.32
C GLU A 149 10.95 1.40 11.93
N ASP A 150 11.16 0.56 10.92
CA ASP A 150 10.87 0.84 9.51
C ASP A 150 9.89 -0.15 8.85
N LYS A 151 9.44 -1.18 9.58
CA LYS A 151 8.48 -2.18 9.08
C LYS A 151 7.80 -2.97 10.18
N ALA A 152 6.65 -3.55 9.84
CA ALA A 152 6.01 -4.60 10.62
C ALA A 152 5.39 -5.65 9.71
N TYR A 153 5.30 -6.88 10.20
CA TYR A 153 4.64 -7.99 9.52
C TYR A 153 3.72 -8.73 10.49
N VAL A 154 2.53 -9.06 10.02
CA VAL A 154 1.55 -9.87 10.76
C VAL A 154 1.26 -11.13 9.95
N PHE A 155 1.52 -12.28 10.57
CA PHE A 155 1.27 -13.61 10.03
C PHE A 155 0.01 -14.15 10.69
N PHE A 156 -0.96 -14.60 9.91
CA PHE A 156 -2.18 -15.18 10.44
C PHE A 156 -2.72 -16.30 9.57
N GLY A 157 -3.33 -17.29 10.22
CA GLY A 157 -3.96 -18.43 9.56
C GLY A 157 -5.42 -18.11 9.28
N CYS A 158 -5.85 -18.22 8.02
CA CYS A 158 -7.24 -18.02 7.61
C CYS A 158 -7.88 -19.34 7.19
N LYS A 159 -8.85 -19.81 7.98
CA LYS A 159 -9.81 -20.83 7.53
C LYS A 159 -11.07 -20.13 7.06
N SER A 160 -11.48 -20.39 5.83
CA SER A 160 -12.68 -19.79 5.25
C SER A 160 -13.20 -20.63 4.10
N VAL A 161 -14.52 -20.70 3.97
CA VAL A 161 -15.19 -21.29 2.80
C VAL A 161 -14.77 -20.63 1.48
N LYS A 162 -14.33 -19.37 1.51
CA LYS A 162 -13.83 -18.65 0.33
C LYS A 162 -12.47 -19.17 -0.16
N LEU A 163 -11.69 -19.80 0.72
CA LEU A 163 -10.36 -20.34 0.42
C LEU A 163 -10.42 -21.87 0.25
N GLY A 164 -11.58 -22.37 -0.19
CA GLY A 164 -11.90 -23.79 -0.24
C GLY A 164 -12.16 -24.36 1.15
N ASN A 165 -13.00 -25.39 1.23
CA ASN A 165 -13.32 -26.08 2.49
C ASN A 165 -12.14 -26.99 2.95
N SER A 166 -10.91 -26.50 2.87
CA SER A 166 -9.72 -27.22 3.32
C SER A 166 -9.71 -27.35 4.84
N ARG A 167 -9.13 -28.44 5.35
CA ARG A 167 -8.88 -28.60 6.80
C ARG A 167 -7.73 -27.72 7.29
N SER A 168 -6.82 -27.33 6.39
CA SER A 168 -5.67 -26.47 6.69
C SER A 168 -6.05 -24.99 6.51
N ALA A 169 -5.46 -24.13 7.34
CA ALA A 169 -5.56 -22.69 7.17
C ALA A 169 -4.71 -22.23 5.98
N ALA A 170 -5.13 -21.15 5.30
CA ALA A 170 -4.23 -20.38 4.45
C ALA A 170 -3.34 -19.52 5.34
N HIS A 171 -2.02 -19.55 5.13
CA HIS A 171 -1.09 -18.73 5.90
C HIS A 171 -0.85 -17.43 5.14
N ILE A 172 -1.32 -16.31 5.71
CA ILE A 172 -1.30 -15.00 5.07
C ILE A 172 -0.36 -14.12 5.87
N VAL A 173 0.46 -13.38 5.14
CA VAL A 173 1.33 -12.34 5.71
C VAL A 173 0.86 -11.00 5.19
N VAL A 174 0.70 -10.03 6.07
CA VAL A 174 0.51 -8.63 5.71
C VAL A 174 1.70 -7.84 6.23
N GLY A 175 2.37 -7.13 5.32
CA GLY A 175 3.52 -6.29 5.62
C GLY A 175 3.17 -4.81 5.52
N VAL A 176 3.82 -3.99 6.34
CA VAL A 176 3.83 -2.53 6.22
C VAL A 176 5.28 -2.11 6.29
N GLU A 177 5.78 -1.43 5.26
CA GLU A 177 7.20 -1.10 5.20
C GLU A 177 7.46 0.13 4.32
N ARG A 178 8.49 0.87 4.68
CA ARG A 178 9.05 1.95 3.86
C ARG A 178 10.23 1.41 3.06
N TRP A 179 10.00 1.09 1.79
CA TRP A 179 11.02 0.46 0.93
C TRP A 179 12.19 1.40 0.62
N GLY A 180 13.38 0.81 0.45
CA GLY A 180 14.51 1.49 -0.21
C GLY A 180 15.17 2.61 0.58
N MET A 181 14.91 2.72 1.88
CA MET A 181 15.52 3.74 2.72
C MET A 181 16.97 3.39 3.07
N PRO A 182 17.95 4.24 2.70
CA PRO A 182 19.36 3.99 3.01
C PRO A 182 19.73 4.30 4.47
N LYS A 183 18.83 4.96 5.21
CA LYS A 183 19.01 5.35 6.61
C LYS A 183 17.79 4.94 7.43
N PRO A 184 17.97 4.65 8.73
CA PRO A 184 16.84 4.49 9.64
C PRO A 184 15.90 5.71 9.57
N PRO A 185 14.59 5.50 9.77
CA PRO A 185 13.64 6.60 9.85
C PRO A 185 13.98 7.54 11.02
N GLU A 186 13.74 8.83 10.82
CA GLU A 186 13.86 9.81 11.89
C GLU A 186 12.64 9.70 12.81
N GLY A 187 12.85 9.77 14.12
CA GLY A 187 11.77 9.71 15.11
C GLY A 187 12.17 8.93 16.36
N ASP A 188 11.18 8.71 17.22
CA ASP A 188 11.32 7.82 18.37
C ASP A 188 11.17 6.34 17.90
N PRO A 189 12.20 5.50 18.05
CA PRO A 189 12.18 4.10 17.64
C PRO A 189 10.99 3.29 18.15
N GLU A 190 10.60 3.49 19.40
CA GLU A 190 9.52 2.74 20.04
C GLU A 190 8.17 3.15 19.47
N ALA A 191 7.90 4.47 19.40
CA ALA A 191 6.69 4.99 18.78
C ALA A 191 6.56 4.60 17.30
N LEU A 192 7.66 4.52 16.55
CA LEU A 192 7.65 4.07 15.16
C LEU A 192 7.27 2.59 15.07
N LYS A 193 7.91 1.73 15.86
CA LYS A 193 7.61 0.30 15.91
C LYS A 193 6.13 0.04 16.18
N ASP A 194 5.59 0.69 17.20
CA ASP A 194 4.17 0.60 17.57
C ASP A 194 3.25 1.09 16.45
N ALA A 195 3.65 2.16 15.77
CA ALA A 195 2.90 2.69 14.65
C ALA A 195 2.85 1.71 13.47
N TYR A 196 3.99 1.13 13.08
CA TYR A 196 4.04 0.12 12.02
C TYR A 196 3.19 -1.10 12.38
N ALA A 197 3.33 -1.61 13.61
CA ALA A 197 2.54 -2.74 14.12
C ALA A 197 1.04 -2.45 14.08
N THR A 198 0.62 -1.25 14.50
CA THR A 198 -0.77 -0.81 14.51
C THR A 198 -1.37 -0.76 13.10
N VAL A 199 -0.63 -0.25 12.11
CA VAL A 199 -1.10 -0.21 10.72
C VAL A 199 -1.20 -1.64 10.15
N ALA A 200 -0.18 -2.46 10.37
CA ALA A 200 -0.16 -3.85 9.88
C ALA A 200 -1.32 -4.67 10.48
N HIS A 201 -1.55 -4.54 11.79
CA HIS A 201 -2.69 -5.16 12.47
C HIS A 201 -4.03 -4.74 11.87
N SER A 202 -4.25 -3.43 11.69
CA SER A 202 -5.50 -2.90 11.17
C SER A 202 -5.85 -3.49 9.81
N VAL A 203 -4.87 -3.50 8.89
CA VAL A 203 -5.07 -4.03 7.54
C VAL A 203 -5.21 -5.55 7.55
N SER A 204 -4.47 -6.27 8.40
CA SER A 204 -4.63 -7.72 8.57
C SER A 204 -6.03 -8.07 9.05
N LEU A 205 -6.56 -7.35 10.04
CA LEU A 205 -7.89 -7.57 10.56
C LEU A 205 -8.97 -7.26 9.52
N ALA A 206 -8.78 -6.22 8.70
CA ALA A 206 -9.66 -5.93 7.57
C ALA A 206 -9.60 -7.05 6.51
N MET A 207 -8.41 -7.53 6.17
CA MET A 207 -8.23 -8.64 5.24
C MET A 207 -8.92 -9.92 5.75
N ALA A 208 -8.75 -10.23 7.03
CA ALA A 208 -9.39 -11.39 7.65
C ALA A 208 -10.92 -11.32 7.59
N ARG A 209 -11.50 -10.10 7.73
CA ARG A 209 -12.95 -9.88 7.59
C ARG A 209 -13.42 -10.07 6.14
N GLU A 210 -12.68 -9.52 5.17
CA GLU A 210 -13.01 -9.68 3.74
C GLU A 210 -13.00 -11.15 3.33
N LEU A 211 -11.99 -11.89 3.79
CA LEU A 211 -11.87 -13.33 3.56
C LEU A 211 -12.84 -14.15 4.41
N ARG A 212 -13.48 -13.56 5.42
CA ARG A 212 -14.34 -14.25 6.40
C ARG A 212 -13.60 -15.38 7.12
N CYS A 213 -12.39 -15.10 7.58
CA CYS A 213 -11.61 -16.04 8.37
C CYS A 213 -12.34 -16.38 9.68
N GLU A 214 -12.40 -17.66 10.02
CA GLU A 214 -12.79 -18.14 11.35
C GLU A 214 -11.96 -17.42 12.43
N ASP A 215 -12.61 -16.99 13.51
CA ASP A 215 -12.00 -16.27 14.64
C ASP A 215 -11.09 -15.09 14.22
N SER A 216 -11.40 -14.42 13.11
CA SER A 216 -10.56 -13.37 12.52
C SER A 216 -9.11 -13.80 12.28
N GLY A 217 -8.88 -15.09 12.05
CA GLY A 217 -7.55 -15.68 11.86
C GLY A 217 -6.66 -15.63 13.11
N GLY A 218 -7.26 -15.57 14.31
CA GLY A 218 -6.52 -15.43 15.57
C GLY A 218 -6.03 -14.00 15.84
N LEU A 219 -6.48 -13.01 15.06
CA LEU A 219 -6.12 -11.62 15.27
C LEU A 219 -6.97 -11.00 16.40
N PRO A 220 -6.36 -10.32 17.38
CA PRO A 220 -7.10 -9.61 18.42
C PRO A 220 -7.87 -8.41 17.83
N ALA A 221 -8.90 -7.95 18.54
CA ALA A 221 -9.69 -6.79 18.10
C ALA A 221 -8.90 -5.46 18.08
N ARG A 222 -7.79 -5.40 18.83
CA ARG A 222 -6.86 -4.27 18.91
C ARG A 222 -5.43 -4.80 18.80
N PRO A 223 -4.48 -4.01 18.31
CA PRO A 223 -3.09 -4.44 18.25
C PRO A 223 -2.56 -4.70 19.67
N VAL A 224 -1.76 -5.76 19.80
CA VAL A 224 -0.96 -6.05 21.00
C VAL A 224 0.44 -5.53 20.70
N LEU A 225 0.91 -4.58 21.52
CA LEU A 225 2.17 -3.87 21.31
C LEU A 225 3.22 -4.23 22.35
N ASP A 226 2.81 -4.87 23.45
CA ASP A 226 3.74 -5.44 24.42
C ASP A 226 4.52 -6.60 23.76
N PRO A 227 5.86 -6.66 23.96
CA PRO A 227 6.66 -7.78 23.49
C PRO A 227 6.17 -9.13 24.02
N ALA A 228 6.20 -10.16 23.17
CA ALA A 228 5.87 -11.54 23.53
C ALA A 228 6.95 -12.24 24.38
#